data_AF-A0A7C7JEN7-F1
#
_entry.id   AF-A0A7C7JEN7-F1
#
_cell.length_a   1.000
_cell.length_b   1.000
_cell.length_c   1.000
_cell.angle_alpha   90.00
_cell.angle_beta   90.00
_cell.angle_gamma   90.00
#
_symmetry.space_group_name_H-M   'P 1'
#
loop_
_entity.id
_entity.type
_entity.pdbx_description
1 polymer ?
#
loop_
_entity_poly.entity_id
_entity_poly.type
_entity_poly.pdbx_seq_one_letter_code
_entity_poly.pdbx_strand_id
1 'polypeptide(L)'
;MTFWKRRGQVAGRQQATELNKSIAQLVNTSGSMYYESNAASGFDFISEGQALMNERQGLKTDRCYILNDRSTQKFGTDLAGRQTLQGRPADTWTTGQIGSNIAEFDVYTGSFLPQVAASSGSTTTTATFSGKPEGGGVSASFIVTNVDYRTADIAVTASAGFAVGDKVTFSNVNAVGLADKTDTGILMTFTVVGIPNGTSVTIFPKPIALGDAGLNITEKAYANVNTQIVSGATMGAVNTTGGRSNLFYDNDAIEVLGGDVPMQLMGEFDGMKVISETMSNGLNMYMVYDSRLDDLRLRYRLFTWYGLTAKDPSRMGVSVSI
;
A
#
# COMPACT_ATOMS: atom_id res chain seq x y z
N MET A 1 9.98 28.39 31.82
CA MET A 1 11.00 27.67 31.01
C MET A 1 10.58 26.22 30.80
N THR A 2 9.88 25.90 29.69
CA THR A 2 9.29 24.56 29.39
C THR A 2 9.64 24.06 27.97
N PHE A 3 10.66 24.64 27.33
CA PHE A 3 10.99 24.38 25.94
C PHE A 3 11.33 22.89 25.67
N TRP A 4 12.07 22.25 26.58
CA TRP A 4 12.44 20.84 26.44
C TRP A 4 11.23 19.91 26.54
N LYS A 5 10.29 20.19 27.47
CA LYS A 5 9.04 19.45 27.62
C LYS A 5 8.17 19.58 26.37
N ARG A 6 8.04 20.80 25.83
CA ARG A 6 7.30 21.05 24.59
C ARG A 6 7.94 20.34 23.41
N ARG A 7 9.28 20.35 23.31
CA ARG A 7 10.01 19.63 22.26
C ARG A 7 9.80 18.12 22.34
N GLY A 8 9.80 17.53 23.54
CA GLY A 8 9.48 16.12 23.74
C GLY A 8 8.05 15.76 23.28
N GLN A 9 7.06 16.56 23.66
CA GLN A 9 5.66 16.37 23.23
C GLN A 9 5.48 16.48 21.71
N VAL A 10 6.13 17.45 21.07
CA VAL A 10 6.07 17.61 19.61
C VAL A 10 6.77 16.45 18.90
N ALA A 11 7.91 15.99 19.41
CA ALA A 11 8.62 14.85 18.83
C ALA A 11 7.80 13.55 18.91
N GLY A 12 7.10 13.30 20.03
CA GLY A 12 6.18 12.15 20.12
C GLY A 12 5.04 12.21 19.09
N ARG A 13 4.43 13.39 18.91
CA ARG A 13 3.42 13.61 17.86
C ARG A 13 3.98 13.39 16.46
N GLN A 14 5.20 13.88 16.20
CA GLN A 14 5.86 13.69 14.91
C GLN A 14 6.08 12.20 14.61
N GLN A 15 6.52 11.39 15.59
CA GLN A 15 6.72 9.95 15.39
C GLN A 15 5.43 9.23 14.97
N ALA A 16 4.31 9.55 15.60
CA ALA A 16 3.00 9.00 15.21
C ALA A 16 2.64 9.39 13.77
N THR A 17 2.89 10.65 13.38
CA THR A 17 2.65 11.12 12.00
C THR A 17 3.58 10.42 10.99
N GLU A 18 4.86 10.22 11.30
CA GLU A 18 5.79 9.51 10.41
C GLU A 18 5.40 8.04 10.23
N LEU A 19 4.87 7.38 11.26
CA LEU A 19 4.29 6.04 11.13
C LEU A 19 3.11 6.04 10.13
N ASN A 20 2.15 6.95 10.30
CA ASN A 20 1.00 7.03 9.40
C ASN A 20 1.42 7.33 7.96
N LYS A 21 2.41 8.22 7.77
CA LYS A 21 2.97 8.54 6.46
C LYS A 21 3.69 7.34 5.83
N SER A 22 4.45 6.58 6.61
CA SER A 22 5.16 5.41 6.09
C SER A 22 4.21 4.27 5.72
N ILE A 23 3.13 4.06 6.49
CA ILE A 23 2.04 3.14 6.11
C ILE A 23 1.37 3.59 4.80
N ALA A 24 1.01 4.87 4.70
CA ALA A 24 0.40 5.42 3.49
C ALA A 24 1.32 5.28 2.26
N GLN A 25 2.63 5.50 2.45
CA GLN A 25 3.64 5.31 1.40
C GLN A 25 3.80 3.84 1.00
N LEU A 26 3.72 2.91 1.96
CA LEU A 26 3.75 1.48 1.67
C LEU A 26 2.58 1.10 0.75
N VAL A 27 1.36 1.48 1.11
CA VAL A 27 0.16 1.22 0.27
C VAL A 27 0.33 1.85 -1.11
N ASN A 28 0.83 3.08 -1.18
CA ASN A 28 1.03 3.78 -2.44
C ASN A 28 2.02 3.05 -3.38
N THR A 29 3.09 2.51 -2.81
CA THR A 29 4.19 1.89 -3.58
C THR A 29 4.04 0.39 -3.79
N SER A 30 3.09 -0.27 -3.11
CA SER A 30 2.91 -1.72 -3.20
C SER A 30 1.49 -2.17 -3.52
N GLY A 31 0.46 -1.35 -3.31
CA GLY A 31 -0.92 -1.71 -3.60
C GLY A 31 -1.16 -1.86 -5.10
N SER A 32 -1.83 -2.94 -5.50
CA SER A 32 -1.97 -3.36 -6.91
C SER A 32 -3.33 -3.07 -7.53
N MET A 33 -4.28 -2.51 -6.78
CA MET A 33 -5.49 -1.94 -7.35
C MET A 33 -5.28 -0.45 -7.62
N TYR A 34 -5.73 0.03 -8.78
CA TYR A 34 -5.56 1.42 -9.17
C TYR A 34 -6.65 1.91 -10.11
N TYR A 35 -7.07 3.17 -9.93
CA TYR A 35 -7.89 3.90 -10.89
C TYR A 35 -7.67 5.41 -10.78
N GLU A 36 -7.79 6.10 -11.93
CA GLU A 36 -7.93 7.56 -12.04
C GLU A 36 -9.36 7.86 -12.45
N SER A 37 -10.05 8.74 -11.73
CA SER A 37 -11.46 9.02 -11.99
C SER A 37 -11.78 10.50 -11.89
N ASN A 38 -12.53 11.00 -12.88
CA ASN A 38 -13.05 12.36 -12.94
C ASN A 38 -14.45 12.48 -12.31
N ALA A 39 -14.88 11.43 -11.58
CA ALA A 39 -16.20 11.38 -10.98
C ALA A 39 -16.50 12.64 -10.14
N ALA A 40 -17.69 13.20 -10.37
CA ALA A 40 -18.22 14.31 -9.58
C ALA A 40 -18.84 13.81 -8.27
N SER A 41 -19.45 12.62 -8.31
CA SER A 41 -20.07 11.96 -7.16
C SER A 41 -19.02 11.25 -6.31
N GLY A 42 -19.03 11.54 -5.00
CA GLY A 42 -18.18 10.84 -4.04
C GLY A 42 -18.52 9.36 -3.89
N PHE A 43 -19.79 9.00 -4.06
CA PHE A 43 -20.22 7.60 -4.00
C PHE A 43 -19.69 6.80 -5.19
N ASP A 44 -19.75 7.37 -6.40
CA ASP A 44 -19.28 6.69 -7.61
C ASP A 44 -17.76 6.51 -7.54
N PHE A 45 -17.04 7.54 -7.06
CA PHE A 45 -15.60 7.46 -6.85
C PHE A 45 -15.20 6.35 -5.87
N ILE A 46 -15.91 6.20 -4.74
CA ILE A 46 -15.56 5.18 -3.72
C ILE A 46 -16.03 3.78 -4.16
N SER A 47 -17.19 3.68 -4.81
CA SER A 47 -17.76 2.39 -5.23
C SER A 47 -16.99 1.72 -6.37
N GLU A 48 -16.23 2.47 -7.17
CA GLU A 48 -15.26 1.91 -8.12
C GLU A 48 -14.20 1.03 -7.41
N GLY A 49 -13.71 1.47 -6.25
CA GLY A 49 -12.82 0.66 -5.40
C GLY A 49 -13.50 -0.60 -4.86
N GLN A 50 -14.79 -0.54 -4.55
CA GLN A 50 -15.58 -1.69 -4.11
C GLN A 50 -15.72 -2.72 -5.24
N ALA A 51 -16.07 -2.27 -6.45
CA ALA A 51 -16.21 -3.12 -7.62
C ALA A 51 -14.90 -3.88 -7.89
N LEU A 52 -13.77 -3.16 -7.94
CA LEU A 52 -12.44 -3.77 -8.13
C LEU A 52 -12.12 -4.83 -7.06
N MET A 53 -12.37 -4.55 -5.79
CA MET A 53 -12.12 -5.50 -4.70
C MET A 53 -13.04 -6.72 -4.74
N ASN A 54 -14.31 -6.54 -5.11
CA ASN A 54 -15.30 -7.61 -5.17
C ASN A 54 -15.09 -8.52 -6.37
N GLU A 55 -14.78 -7.97 -7.54
CA GLU A 55 -14.47 -8.74 -8.74
C GLU A 55 -13.21 -9.59 -8.57
N ARG A 56 -12.20 -9.09 -7.85
CA ARG A 56 -11.00 -9.87 -7.50
C ARG A 56 -11.26 -10.94 -6.42
N GLN A 57 -12.36 -10.85 -5.67
CA GLN A 57 -12.77 -11.81 -4.64
C GLN A 57 -11.69 -12.07 -3.57
N GLY A 58 -10.94 -11.03 -3.18
CA GLY A 58 -10.00 -11.11 -2.06
C GLY A 58 -10.73 -11.32 -0.72
N LEU A 59 -9.99 -11.78 0.30
CA LEU A 59 -10.54 -11.85 1.66
C LEU A 59 -11.08 -10.48 2.09
N LYS A 60 -12.26 -10.50 2.71
CA LYS A 60 -12.94 -9.34 3.27
C LYS A 60 -12.98 -9.50 4.78
N THR A 61 -12.08 -8.81 5.49
CA THR A 61 -12.13 -8.73 6.94
C THR A 61 -12.71 -7.41 7.37
N ASP A 62 -12.06 -6.31 6.99
CA ASP A 62 -12.45 -4.95 7.36
C ASP A 62 -11.84 -3.99 6.36
N ARG A 63 -12.69 -3.35 5.56
CA ARG A 63 -12.24 -2.48 4.47
C ARG A 63 -12.28 -1.02 4.90
N CYS A 64 -11.19 -0.31 4.63
CA CYS A 64 -11.11 1.11 4.87
C CYS A 64 -10.75 1.88 3.60
N TYR A 65 -11.14 3.14 3.59
CA TYR A 65 -10.85 4.08 2.53
C TYR A 65 -10.38 5.38 3.16
N ILE A 66 -9.21 5.87 2.77
CA ILE A 66 -8.64 7.13 3.28
C ILE A 66 -8.58 8.13 2.14
N LEU A 67 -9.41 9.16 2.24
CA LEU A 67 -9.43 10.29 1.32
C LEU A 67 -8.39 11.34 1.72
N ASN A 68 -7.83 12.00 0.73
CA ASN A 68 -7.06 13.22 0.95
C ASN A 68 -8.00 14.40 1.24
N ASP A 69 -7.47 15.46 1.85
CA ASP A 69 -8.29 16.61 2.28
C ASP A 69 -9.08 17.28 1.14
N ARG A 70 -8.55 17.28 -0.09
CA ARG A 70 -9.20 17.90 -1.26
C ARG A 70 -10.34 17.05 -1.81
N SER A 71 -10.14 15.75 -1.89
CA SER A 71 -11.17 14.77 -2.27
C SER A 71 -12.27 14.74 -1.21
N THR A 72 -11.93 14.77 0.08
CA THR A 72 -12.92 14.91 1.16
C THR A 72 -13.75 16.18 0.99
N GLN A 73 -13.12 17.32 0.70
CA GLN A 73 -13.83 18.59 0.47
C GLN A 73 -14.78 18.49 -0.74
N LYS A 74 -14.31 17.96 -1.87
CA LYS A 74 -15.09 17.81 -3.11
C LYS A 74 -16.33 16.94 -2.88
N PHE A 75 -16.13 15.76 -2.31
CA PHE A 75 -17.19 14.77 -2.11
C PHE A 75 -18.12 15.11 -0.94
N GLY A 76 -17.61 15.76 0.11
CA GLY A 76 -18.44 16.30 1.18
C GLY A 76 -19.39 17.41 0.70
N THR A 77 -18.93 18.26 -0.23
CA THR A 77 -19.79 19.30 -0.84
C THR A 77 -20.92 18.69 -1.66
N ASP A 78 -20.62 17.64 -2.45
CA ASP A 78 -21.63 16.91 -3.23
C ASP A 78 -22.73 16.32 -2.34
N LEU A 79 -22.33 15.67 -1.22
CA LEU A 79 -23.26 15.06 -0.27
C LEU A 79 -24.09 16.11 0.49
N ALA A 80 -23.46 17.20 0.93
CA ALA A 80 -24.16 18.28 1.63
C ALA A 80 -25.21 18.99 0.76
N GLY A 81 -25.02 19.03 -0.57
CA GLY A 81 -25.97 19.62 -1.51
C GLY A 81 -27.23 18.79 -1.76
N ARG A 82 -27.30 17.54 -1.27
CA ARG A 82 -28.44 16.64 -1.52
C ARG A 82 -29.62 16.95 -0.59
N GLN A 83 -30.71 17.49 -1.14
CA GLN A 83 -31.91 17.86 -0.37
C GLN A 83 -32.84 16.66 -0.05
N THR A 84 -32.71 15.54 -0.75
CA THR A 84 -33.63 14.39 -0.67
C THR A 84 -33.15 13.28 0.28
N LEU A 85 -31.90 13.34 0.75
CA LEU A 85 -31.36 12.40 1.73
C LEU A 85 -31.61 12.94 3.14
N GLN A 86 -32.39 12.23 3.96
CA GLN A 86 -32.59 12.62 5.36
C GLN A 86 -31.40 12.18 6.23
N GLY A 87 -30.99 13.03 7.19
CA GLY A 87 -29.94 12.74 8.17
C GLY A 87 -28.50 13.00 7.67
N ARG A 88 -28.05 12.28 6.64
CA ARG A 88 -26.64 12.32 6.20
C ARG A 88 -26.13 13.70 5.75
N PRO A 89 -26.87 14.49 4.95
CA PRO A 89 -26.40 15.82 4.52
C PRO A 89 -26.21 16.80 5.69
N ALA A 90 -27.04 16.71 6.73
CA ALA A 90 -26.94 17.57 7.92
C ALA A 90 -25.70 17.23 8.77
N ASP A 91 -25.40 15.95 8.92
CA ASP A 91 -24.22 15.49 9.66
C ASP A 91 -22.92 15.84 8.93
N THR A 92 -22.89 15.66 7.60
CA THR A 92 -21.74 16.05 6.77
C THR A 92 -21.52 17.56 6.79
N TRP A 93 -22.59 18.36 6.77
CA TRP A 93 -22.46 19.82 6.94
C TRP A 93 -21.88 20.21 8.29
N THR A 94 -22.22 19.48 9.35
CA THR A 94 -21.79 19.77 10.73
C THR A 94 -20.35 19.31 11.00
N THR A 95 -19.98 18.13 10.51
CA THR A 95 -18.71 17.45 10.86
C THR A 95 -17.67 17.48 9.74
N GLY A 96 -18.07 17.78 8.50
CA GLY A 96 -17.23 17.64 7.32
C GLY A 96 -16.92 16.18 6.94
N GLN A 97 -17.48 15.20 7.65
CA GLN A 97 -17.25 13.78 7.39
C GLN A 97 -18.31 13.22 6.43
N ILE A 98 -17.86 12.37 5.51
CA ILE A 98 -18.74 11.70 4.54
C ILE A 98 -19.50 10.54 5.21
N GLY A 99 -18.85 9.83 6.14
CA GLY A 99 -19.47 8.82 7.00
C GLY A 99 -18.82 7.44 6.93
N SER A 100 -19.40 6.47 7.67
CA SER A 100 -19.05 5.05 7.64
C SER A 100 -19.99 4.25 6.74
N ASN A 101 -19.60 3.03 6.39
CA ASN A 101 -20.37 2.10 5.54
C ASN A 101 -20.78 2.70 4.18
N ILE A 102 -19.83 3.30 3.47
CA ILE A 102 -20.02 3.79 2.11
C ILE A 102 -19.38 2.80 1.16
N ALA A 103 -20.19 2.15 0.32
CA ALA A 103 -19.71 1.15 -0.64
C ALA A 103 -18.87 0.03 0.04
N GLU A 104 -19.32 -0.43 1.21
CA GLU A 104 -18.63 -1.42 2.06
C GLU A 104 -17.29 -0.97 2.67
N PHE A 105 -16.99 0.34 2.67
CA PHE A 105 -15.82 0.90 3.34
C PHE A 105 -16.19 1.79 4.52
N ASP A 106 -15.30 1.81 5.51
CA ASP A 106 -15.19 2.92 6.45
C ASP A 106 -14.29 4.01 5.88
N VAL A 107 -14.84 5.22 5.76
CA VAL A 107 -14.17 6.35 5.08
C VAL A 107 -13.56 7.30 6.09
N TYR A 108 -12.26 7.52 5.97
CA TYR A 108 -11.45 8.42 6.78
C TYR A 108 -10.82 9.52 5.93
N THR A 109 -10.29 10.55 6.59
CA THR A 109 -9.53 11.62 5.95
C THR A 109 -8.11 11.65 6.48
N GLY A 110 -7.12 11.74 5.59
CA GLY A 110 -5.71 11.77 5.92
C GLY A 110 -4.97 12.89 5.19
N SER A 111 -4.34 13.79 5.94
CA SER A 111 -3.48 14.85 5.39
C SER A 111 -2.07 14.36 5.02
N PHE A 112 -1.67 13.19 5.53
CA PHE A 112 -0.35 12.58 5.36
C PHE A 112 -0.22 11.71 4.10
N LEU A 113 -1.27 11.62 3.28
CA LEU A 113 -1.28 10.79 2.08
C LEU A 113 -0.24 11.27 1.05
N PRO A 114 0.49 10.35 0.38
CA PRO A 114 1.52 10.70 -0.58
C PRO A 114 0.95 11.21 -1.92
N GLN A 115 1.86 11.52 -2.84
CA GLN A 115 1.51 11.83 -4.23
C GLN A 115 1.84 10.62 -5.11
N VAL A 116 0.97 10.32 -6.07
CA VAL A 116 1.24 9.42 -7.17
C VAL A 116 1.86 10.25 -8.29
N ALA A 117 3.07 9.91 -8.73
CA ALA A 117 3.69 10.56 -9.87
C ALA A 117 2.97 10.16 -11.16
N ALA A 118 2.88 11.07 -12.12
CA ALA A 118 2.45 10.73 -13.48
C ALA A 118 3.52 9.87 -14.15
N SER A 119 3.11 8.85 -14.87
CA SER A 119 3.99 8.00 -15.68
C SER A 119 3.38 7.78 -17.06
N SER A 120 4.22 7.96 -18.09
CA SER A 120 3.93 7.60 -19.47
C SER A 120 4.77 6.39 -19.92
N GLY A 121 5.31 5.64 -18.96
CA GLY A 121 6.12 4.46 -19.21
C GLY A 121 5.38 3.45 -20.09
N SER A 122 6.03 3.02 -21.16
CA SER A 122 5.51 2.00 -22.06
C SER A 122 6.66 1.18 -22.62
N THR A 123 6.50 -0.14 -22.63
CA THR A 123 7.51 -1.09 -23.12
C THR A 123 6.82 -2.37 -23.59
N THR A 124 7.60 -3.29 -24.14
CA THR A 124 7.14 -4.63 -24.49
C THR A 124 7.89 -5.69 -23.70
N THR A 125 7.23 -6.79 -23.38
CA THR A 125 7.89 -7.95 -22.78
C THR A 125 8.75 -8.69 -23.81
N THR A 126 9.88 -9.23 -23.36
CA THR A 126 10.84 -9.93 -24.22
C THR A 126 10.77 -11.46 -24.12
N ALA A 127 10.04 -11.98 -23.13
CA ALA A 127 9.82 -13.40 -22.93
C ALA A 127 8.42 -13.65 -22.39
N THR A 128 7.87 -14.84 -22.67
CA THR A 128 6.65 -15.30 -22.03
C THR A 128 6.93 -15.62 -20.57
N PHE A 129 6.16 -15.02 -19.66
CA PHE A 129 6.30 -15.25 -18.23
C PHE A 129 5.34 -16.36 -17.75
N SER A 130 5.86 -17.32 -16.99
CA SER A 130 5.09 -18.34 -16.28
C SER A 130 5.32 -18.19 -14.77
N GLY A 131 4.28 -17.72 -14.07
CA GLY A 131 4.34 -17.47 -12.63
C GLY A 131 4.00 -18.70 -11.81
N LYS A 132 4.88 -19.70 -11.76
CA LYS A 132 4.64 -20.89 -10.93
C LYS A 132 4.56 -20.54 -9.43
N PRO A 133 3.51 -20.98 -8.70
CA PRO A 133 3.47 -20.88 -7.24
C PRO A 133 4.49 -21.84 -6.62
N GLU A 134 5.39 -21.32 -5.78
CA GLU A 134 6.47 -22.11 -5.16
C GLU A 134 6.61 -21.70 -3.69
N GLY A 135 6.69 -22.69 -2.79
CA GLY A 135 6.86 -22.42 -1.35
C GLY A 135 8.32 -22.28 -0.93
N GLY A 136 9.26 -22.84 -1.70
CA GLY A 136 10.67 -22.89 -1.35
C GLY A 136 11.37 -24.08 -2.01
N GLY A 137 12.67 -24.18 -1.77
CA GLY A 137 13.50 -25.26 -2.29
C GLY A 137 14.64 -25.59 -1.35
N VAL A 138 15.24 -26.76 -1.58
CA VAL A 138 16.48 -27.17 -0.93
C VAL A 138 17.59 -27.05 -1.97
N SER A 139 18.58 -26.22 -1.69
CA SER A 139 19.76 -26.09 -2.56
C SER A 139 20.59 -27.39 -2.55
N ALA A 140 21.50 -27.54 -3.52
CA ALA A 140 22.45 -28.66 -3.56
C ALA A 140 23.34 -28.74 -2.29
N SER A 141 23.48 -27.62 -1.56
CA SER A 141 24.19 -27.54 -0.28
C SER A 141 23.28 -27.78 0.94
N PHE A 142 22.07 -28.32 0.74
CA PHE A 142 21.06 -28.60 1.77
C PHE A 142 20.53 -27.38 2.53
N ILE A 143 20.76 -26.17 2.01
CA ILE A 143 20.17 -24.94 2.57
C ILE A 143 18.72 -24.84 2.07
N VAL A 144 17.79 -24.77 3.02
CA VAL A 144 16.37 -24.51 2.76
C VAL A 144 16.17 -23.02 2.56
N THR A 145 15.62 -22.63 1.43
CA THR A 145 15.29 -21.23 1.12
C THR A 145 13.81 -21.12 0.78
N ASN A 146 13.11 -20.23 1.48
CA ASN A 146 11.72 -19.91 1.17
C ASN A 146 11.68 -18.95 -0.02
N VAL A 147 10.64 -19.08 -0.84
CA VAL A 147 10.37 -18.19 -1.96
C VAL A 147 9.25 -17.23 -1.56
N ASP A 148 9.46 -15.93 -1.75
CA ASP A 148 8.38 -14.96 -1.63
C ASP A 148 7.47 -15.05 -2.86
N TYR A 149 6.21 -15.42 -2.65
CA TYR A 149 5.25 -15.64 -3.73
C TYR A 149 4.65 -14.34 -4.28
N ARG A 150 4.92 -13.18 -3.64
CA ARG A 150 4.26 -11.92 -3.99
C ARG A 150 4.90 -11.25 -5.21
N THR A 151 6.22 -11.38 -5.41
CA THR A 151 6.98 -10.69 -6.48
C THR A 151 7.07 -11.52 -7.76
N ALA A 152 7.21 -10.82 -8.88
CA ALA A 152 7.64 -11.40 -10.15
C ALA A 152 8.60 -10.45 -10.88
N ASP A 153 9.68 -10.99 -11.44
CA ASP A 153 10.55 -10.27 -12.37
C ASP A 153 10.07 -10.52 -13.80
N ILE A 154 9.68 -9.44 -14.48
CA ILE A 154 9.22 -9.46 -15.87
C ILE A 154 10.32 -8.92 -16.77
N ALA A 155 10.71 -9.72 -17.76
CA ALA A 155 11.68 -9.32 -18.78
C ALA A 155 11.02 -8.36 -19.78
N VAL A 156 11.62 -7.18 -19.95
CA VAL A 156 11.13 -6.10 -20.82
C VAL A 156 12.23 -5.58 -21.73
N THR A 157 11.83 -4.94 -22.84
CA THR A 157 12.78 -4.37 -23.80
C THR A 157 13.57 -3.21 -23.19
N ALA A 158 12.90 -2.36 -22.42
CA ALA A 158 13.50 -1.25 -21.69
C ALA A 158 12.70 -0.95 -20.41
N SER A 159 13.39 -0.70 -19.30
CA SER A 159 12.79 -0.33 -18.00
C SER A 159 12.97 1.15 -17.63
N ALA A 160 13.74 1.92 -18.41
CA ALA A 160 14.09 3.32 -18.09
C ALA A 160 12.90 4.30 -18.02
N GLY A 161 11.74 3.92 -18.59
CA GLY A 161 10.51 4.71 -18.54
C GLY A 161 9.66 4.48 -17.29
N PHE A 162 10.06 3.59 -16.39
CA PHE A 162 9.31 3.26 -15.17
C PHE A 162 10.06 3.69 -13.91
N ALA A 163 9.30 3.91 -12.83
CA ALA A 163 9.80 4.12 -11.48
C ALA A 163 9.10 3.19 -10.47
N VAL A 164 9.72 2.97 -9.31
CA VAL A 164 9.08 2.25 -8.21
C VAL A 164 7.81 3.00 -7.76
N GLY A 165 6.70 2.27 -7.68
CA GLY A 165 5.37 2.79 -7.39
C GLY A 165 4.50 3.03 -8.63
N ASP A 166 5.05 2.95 -9.84
CA ASP A 166 4.25 3.02 -11.07
C ASP A 166 3.24 1.88 -11.13
N LYS A 167 2.06 2.22 -11.66
CA LYS A 167 0.94 1.30 -11.82
C LYS A 167 0.90 0.90 -13.27
N VAL A 168 0.87 -0.38 -13.58
CA VAL A 168 1.02 -0.89 -14.95
C VAL A 168 0.00 -1.98 -15.27
N THR A 169 -0.36 -2.11 -16.53
CA THR A 169 -1.15 -3.23 -17.06
C THR A 169 -0.44 -3.86 -18.24
N PHE A 170 -0.81 -5.11 -18.55
CA PHE A 170 -0.34 -5.82 -19.73
C PHE A 170 -1.50 -6.04 -20.70
N SER A 171 -1.26 -5.86 -21.99
CA SER A 171 -2.27 -6.10 -23.02
C SER A 171 -2.86 -7.52 -22.92
N ASN A 172 -4.20 -7.62 -22.91
CA ASN A 172 -4.98 -8.86 -22.85
C ASN A 172 -4.83 -9.69 -21.56
N VAL A 173 -4.21 -9.15 -20.51
CA VAL A 173 -4.08 -9.83 -19.21
C VAL A 173 -5.13 -9.27 -18.27
N ASN A 174 -6.26 -9.97 -18.19
CA ASN A 174 -7.37 -9.59 -17.32
C ASN A 174 -7.22 -10.22 -15.94
N ALA A 175 -7.81 -9.57 -14.93
CA ALA A 175 -7.96 -10.17 -13.62
C ALA A 175 -8.96 -11.33 -13.68
N VAL A 176 -8.77 -12.34 -12.83
CA VAL A 176 -9.78 -13.38 -12.58
C VAL A 176 -10.22 -13.35 -11.13
N GLY A 177 -11.47 -13.72 -10.87
CA GLY A 177 -11.95 -13.93 -9.51
C GLY A 177 -11.15 -15.03 -8.81
N LEU A 178 -10.66 -14.75 -7.60
CA LEU A 178 -9.80 -15.69 -6.88
C LEU A 178 -10.52 -16.99 -6.49
N ALA A 179 -11.84 -16.97 -6.28
CA ALA A 179 -12.59 -18.17 -5.88
C ALA A 179 -13.21 -18.90 -7.08
N ASP A 180 -13.85 -18.18 -7.99
CA ASP A 180 -14.60 -18.76 -9.12
C ASP A 180 -13.76 -18.96 -10.39
N LYS A 181 -12.59 -18.30 -10.48
CA LYS A 181 -11.70 -18.28 -11.66
C LYS A 181 -12.37 -17.73 -12.92
N THR A 182 -13.40 -16.89 -12.76
CA THR A 182 -14.05 -16.21 -13.88
C THR A 182 -13.25 -14.98 -14.29
N ASP A 183 -13.08 -14.76 -15.59
CA ASP A 183 -12.49 -13.53 -16.12
C ASP A 183 -13.40 -12.33 -15.84
N THR A 184 -12.84 -11.27 -15.24
CA THR A 184 -13.61 -10.06 -14.90
C THR A 184 -13.85 -9.17 -16.12
N GLY A 185 -13.12 -9.38 -17.22
CA GLY A 185 -13.13 -8.52 -18.40
C GLY A 185 -12.37 -7.20 -18.22
N ILE A 186 -11.74 -6.99 -17.07
CA ILE A 186 -10.94 -5.79 -16.74
C ILE A 186 -9.47 -6.18 -16.66
N LEU A 187 -8.59 -5.36 -17.25
CA LEU A 187 -7.15 -5.57 -17.20
C LEU A 187 -6.64 -5.62 -15.75
N MET A 188 -5.76 -6.58 -15.47
CA MET A 188 -5.11 -6.68 -14.17
C MET A 188 -4.06 -5.58 -14.04
N THR A 189 -4.24 -4.74 -13.02
CA THR A 189 -3.24 -3.75 -12.61
C THR A 189 -2.17 -4.39 -11.71
N PHE A 190 -0.92 -4.02 -11.96
CA PHE A 190 0.26 -4.37 -11.17
C PHE A 190 0.98 -3.11 -10.71
N THR A 191 1.83 -3.25 -9.71
CA THR A 191 2.68 -2.16 -9.20
C THR A 191 4.15 -2.52 -9.33
N VAL A 192 4.93 -1.60 -9.88
CA VAL A 192 6.39 -1.73 -9.98
C VAL A 192 7.01 -1.55 -8.60
N VAL A 193 7.72 -2.56 -8.10
CA VAL A 193 8.38 -2.53 -6.79
C VAL A 193 9.90 -2.54 -6.88
N GLY A 194 10.45 -2.86 -8.06
CA GLY A 194 11.88 -2.85 -8.29
C GLY A 194 12.22 -2.73 -9.77
N ILE A 195 13.40 -2.18 -10.06
CA ILE A 195 13.97 -2.13 -11.41
C ILE A 195 15.38 -2.73 -11.30
N PRO A 196 15.51 -4.07 -11.33
CA PRO A 196 16.79 -4.73 -11.09
C PRO A 196 17.86 -4.35 -12.11
N ASN A 197 17.45 -4.10 -13.36
CA ASN A 197 18.32 -3.70 -14.47
C ASN A 197 17.52 -3.02 -15.60
N GLY A 198 18.20 -2.64 -16.68
CA GLY A 198 17.62 -1.93 -17.84
C GLY A 198 16.59 -2.72 -18.66
N THR A 199 16.46 -4.02 -18.44
CA THR A 199 15.62 -4.95 -19.22
C THR A 199 14.73 -5.83 -18.34
N SER A 200 14.54 -5.46 -17.06
CA SER A 200 13.73 -6.21 -16.11
C SER A 200 13.02 -5.28 -15.15
N VAL A 201 11.78 -5.62 -14.81
CA VAL A 201 10.95 -4.89 -13.84
C VAL A 201 10.36 -5.89 -12.86
N THR A 202 10.50 -5.63 -11.56
CA THR A 202 9.87 -6.42 -10.49
C THR A 202 8.49 -5.85 -10.17
N ILE A 203 7.45 -6.68 -10.19
CA ILE A 203 6.06 -6.27 -9.99
C ILE A 203 5.34 -7.02 -8.86
N PHE A 204 4.27 -6.39 -8.37
CA PHE A 204 3.25 -6.96 -7.48
C PHE A 204 1.84 -6.89 -8.08
N PRO A 205 0.96 -7.88 -7.81
CA PRO A 205 1.29 -9.23 -7.33
C PRO A 205 1.94 -10.05 -8.47
N LYS A 206 2.51 -11.21 -8.14
CA LYS A 206 2.97 -12.20 -9.12
C LYS A 206 1.80 -12.63 -10.03
N PRO A 207 1.91 -12.48 -11.36
CA PRO A 207 0.86 -12.94 -12.27
C PRO A 207 0.91 -14.46 -12.42
N ILE A 208 -0.16 -15.13 -12.02
CA ILE A 208 -0.35 -16.58 -12.12
C ILE A 208 -1.51 -16.80 -13.08
N ALA A 209 -1.21 -17.35 -14.25
CA ALA A 209 -2.16 -17.45 -15.35
C ALA A 209 -2.97 -18.74 -15.31
N LEU A 210 -4.29 -18.62 -15.39
CA LEU A 210 -5.21 -19.76 -15.48
C LEU A 210 -4.99 -20.57 -16.77
N GLY A 211 -4.76 -19.86 -17.89
CA GLY A 211 -4.49 -20.41 -19.21
C GLY A 211 -3.08 -20.97 -19.42
N ASP A 212 -2.20 -20.97 -18.41
CA ASP A 212 -0.84 -21.49 -18.55
C ASP A 212 -0.83 -23.01 -18.75
N ALA A 213 -0.30 -23.49 -19.88
CA ALA A 213 -0.20 -24.93 -20.16
C ALA A 213 0.88 -25.63 -19.29
N GLY A 214 1.83 -24.90 -18.73
CA GLY A 214 2.91 -25.41 -17.89
C GLY A 214 2.53 -25.62 -16.43
N LEU A 215 1.38 -25.08 -15.97
CA LEU A 215 0.92 -25.23 -14.60
C LEU A 215 0.00 -26.44 -14.43
N ASN A 216 0.17 -27.16 -13.32
CA ASN A 216 -0.77 -28.22 -12.93
C ASN A 216 -2.07 -27.64 -12.32
N ILE A 217 -3.07 -28.50 -12.09
CA ILE A 217 -4.39 -28.07 -11.58
C ILE A 217 -4.26 -27.39 -10.21
N THR A 218 -3.39 -27.90 -9.32
CA THR A 218 -3.17 -27.32 -7.99
C THR A 218 -2.48 -25.96 -8.04
N GLU A 219 -1.59 -25.74 -8.99
CA GLU A 219 -0.92 -24.45 -9.22
C GLU A 219 -1.90 -23.45 -9.83
N LYS A 220 -2.76 -23.89 -10.76
CA LYS A 220 -3.83 -23.08 -11.34
C LYS A 220 -4.89 -22.64 -10.33
N ALA A 221 -5.04 -23.36 -9.21
CA ALA A 221 -5.92 -22.91 -8.12
C ALA A 221 -5.49 -21.55 -7.53
N TYR A 222 -4.21 -21.16 -7.69
CA TYR A 222 -3.69 -19.85 -7.27
C TYR A 222 -3.76 -18.77 -8.36
N ALA A 223 -4.36 -19.07 -9.52
CA ALA A 223 -4.44 -18.12 -10.63
C ALA A 223 -5.18 -16.84 -10.24
N ASN A 224 -4.60 -15.71 -10.64
CA ASN A 224 -5.13 -14.34 -10.45
C ASN A 224 -5.23 -13.57 -11.78
N VAL A 225 -4.71 -14.11 -12.88
CA VAL A 225 -4.92 -13.60 -14.24
C VAL A 225 -5.40 -14.68 -15.20
N ASN A 226 -6.07 -14.27 -16.27
CA ASN A 226 -6.68 -15.18 -17.24
C ASN A 226 -5.64 -15.91 -18.11
N THR A 227 -4.63 -15.19 -18.60
CA THR A 227 -3.62 -15.69 -19.55
C THR A 227 -2.20 -15.28 -19.17
N GLN A 228 -1.21 -15.97 -19.74
CA GLN A 228 0.20 -15.64 -19.53
C GLN A 228 0.53 -14.28 -20.15
N ILE A 229 1.48 -13.57 -19.54
CA ILE A 229 2.10 -12.42 -20.18
C ILE A 229 3.02 -12.98 -21.28
N VAL A 230 2.55 -12.97 -22.52
CA VAL A 230 3.29 -13.49 -23.67
C VAL A 230 4.43 -12.55 -24.07
N SER A 231 5.44 -13.07 -24.75
CA SER A 231 6.46 -12.25 -25.41
C SER A 231 5.82 -11.25 -26.39
N GLY A 232 6.26 -9.99 -26.34
CA GLY A 232 5.72 -8.91 -27.17
C GLY A 232 4.45 -8.25 -26.61
N ALA A 233 3.94 -8.67 -25.45
CA ALA A 233 2.83 -8.00 -24.78
C ALA A 233 3.24 -6.57 -24.38
N THR A 234 2.36 -5.61 -24.61
CA THR A 234 2.60 -4.21 -24.21
C THR A 234 2.37 -4.06 -22.72
N MET A 235 3.37 -3.55 -22.02
CA MET A 235 3.29 -3.10 -20.63
C MET A 235 3.19 -1.58 -20.64
N GLY A 236 2.07 -1.04 -20.14
CA GLY A 236 1.81 0.40 -20.11
C GLY A 236 1.51 0.90 -18.70
N ALA A 237 2.04 2.06 -18.35
CA ALA A 237 1.67 2.77 -17.12
C ALA A 237 0.22 3.27 -17.19
N VAL A 238 -0.52 3.11 -16.09
CA VAL A 238 -1.91 3.56 -15.94
C VAL A 238 -2.04 4.80 -15.04
N ASN A 239 -1.02 5.13 -14.25
CA ASN A 239 -0.95 6.38 -13.50
C ASN A 239 -0.58 7.56 -14.41
N THR A 240 -1.39 7.80 -15.44
CA THR A 240 -1.06 8.73 -16.53
C THR A 240 -1.10 10.19 -16.12
N THR A 241 -2.05 10.56 -15.26
CA THR A 241 -2.20 11.94 -14.77
C THR A 241 -1.42 12.14 -13.49
N GLY A 242 -1.41 11.12 -12.62
CA GLY A 242 -0.91 11.24 -11.26
C GLY A 242 -1.72 12.25 -10.44
N GLY A 243 -1.35 12.43 -9.17
CA GLY A 243 -2.06 13.34 -8.27
C GLY A 243 -1.96 12.94 -6.81
N ARG A 244 -2.72 13.63 -5.96
CA ARG A 244 -2.76 13.30 -4.53
C ARG A 244 -3.50 11.99 -4.35
N SER A 245 -2.84 10.97 -3.77
CA SER A 245 -3.44 9.65 -3.60
C SER A 245 -4.61 9.69 -2.62
N ASN A 246 -5.64 8.90 -2.90
CA ASN A 246 -6.49 8.32 -1.88
C ASN A 246 -6.17 6.82 -1.79
N LEU A 247 -6.34 6.23 -0.62
CA LEU A 247 -5.94 4.85 -0.36
C LEU A 247 -7.18 4.03 -0.01
N PHE A 248 -7.21 2.77 -0.45
CA PHE A 248 -8.24 1.83 -0.02
C PHE A 248 -7.60 0.46 0.15
N TYR A 249 -7.93 -0.21 1.24
CA TYR A 249 -7.34 -1.50 1.56
C TYR A 249 -8.20 -2.26 2.57
N ASP A 250 -8.01 -3.56 2.60
CA ASP A 250 -8.48 -4.40 3.69
C ASP A 250 -7.44 -4.39 4.82
N ASN A 251 -7.87 -4.24 6.07
CA ASN A 251 -6.98 -4.03 7.22
C ASN A 251 -5.98 -5.18 7.44
N ASP A 252 -6.33 -6.42 7.10
CA ASP A 252 -5.41 -7.58 7.20
C ASP A 252 -4.35 -7.60 6.09
N ALA A 253 -4.44 -6.72 5.08
CA ALA A 253 -3.44 -6.65 4.01
C ALA A 253 -2.12 -5.98 4.46
N ILE A 254 -2.12 -5.24 5.57
CA ILE A 254 -0.99 -4.48 6.08
C ILE A 254 -0.68 -4.93 7.51
N GLU A 255 0.60 -5.16 7.80
CA GLU A 255 1.05 -5.49 9.13
C GLU A 255 2.12 -4.49 9.62
N VAL A 256 1.95 -4.03 10.86
CA VAL A 256 2.92 -3.21 11.57
C VAL A 256 3.56 -4.09 12.64
N LEU A 257 4.85 -4.37 12.47
CA LEU A 257 5.62 -5.20 13.39
C LEU A 257 6.37 -4.29 14.36
N GLY A 258 6.00 -4.32 15.63
CA GLY A 258 6.72 -3.64 16.70
C GLY A 258 7.99 -4.42 17.07
N GLY A 259 9.12 -3.72 17.18
CA GLY A 259 10.36 -4.28 17.70
C GLY A 259 10.60 -3.82 19.13
N ASP A 260 10.95 -4.75 20.01
CA ASP A 260 11.46 -4.40 21.33
C ASP A 260 12.99 -4.28 21.27
N VAL A 261 13.50 -3.15 21.74
CA VAL A 261 14.95 -2.97 21.95
C VAL A 261 15.22 -3.10 23.44
N PRO A 262 16.25 -3.86 23.86
CA PRO A 262 16.71 -3.89 25.25
C PRO A 262 17.45 -2.58 25.59
N MET A 263 16.77 -1.45 25.49
CA MET A 263 17.33 -0.12 25.71
C MET A 263 17.86 0.03 27.15
N GLN A 264 17.36 -0.76 28.09
CA GLN A 264 17.81 -0.75 29.48
C GLN A 264 19.31 -1.08 29.62
N LEU A 265 19.87 -1.88 28.70
CA LEU A 265 21.30 -2.19 28.66
C LEU A 265 22.16 -0.92 28.43
N MET A 266 21.61 0.14 27.83
CA MET A 266 22.32 1.41 27.68
C MET A 266 22.69 2.05 29.03
N GLY A 267 21.96 1.74 30.09
CA GLY A 267 22.31 2.17 31.45
C GLY A 267 23.56 1.47 32.00
N GLU A 268 23.86 0.26 31.52
CA GLU A 268 25.04 -0.51 31.93
C GLU A 268 26.33 -0.01 31.27
N PHE A 269 26.23 0.60 30.08
CA PHE A 269 27.41 0.94 29.26
C PHE A 269 27.90 2.39 29.36
N ASP A 270 27.13 3.33 29.93
CA ASP A 270 27.59 4.74 30.05
C ASP A 270 26.76 5.57 31.07
N GLY A 271 25.98 4.95 31.95
CA GLY A 271 25.11 5.67 32.90
C GLY A 271 23.94 6.42 32.24
N MET A 272 23.63 6.13 30.97
CA MET A 272 22.45 6.66 30.28
C MET A 272 21.17 6.21 30.98
N LYS A 273 20.21 7.12 31.14
CA LYS A 273 18.90 6.80 31.71
C LYS A 273 17.90 6.54 30.60
N VAL A 274 17.01 5.58 30.82
CA VAL A 274 15.99 5.17 29.87
C VAL A 274 14.61 5.25 30.51
N ILE A 275 13.67 5.84 29.79
CA ILE A 275 12.24 5.83 30.11
C ILE A 275 11.53 5.25 28.89
N SER A 276 10.55 4.38 29.10
CA SER A 276 9.74 3.80 28.04
C SER A 276 8.26 3.93 28.35
N GLU A 277 7.45 4.18 27.34
CA GLU A 277 6.00 4.23 27.43
C GLU A 277 5.38 3.66 26.15
N THR A 278 4.29 2.91 26.31
CA THR A 278 3.53 2.37 25.17
C THR A 278 2.62 3.46 24.60
N MET A 279 2.78 3.74 23.31
CA MET A 279 1.94 4.69 22.59
C MET A 279 0.53 4.11 22.36
N SER A 280 -0.44 4.96 22.03
CA SER A 280 -1.84 4.54 21.79
C SER A 280 -2.03 3.57 20.61
N ASN A 281 -1.04 3.48 19.72
CA ASN A 281 -1.00 2.53 18.60
C ASN A 281 -0.37 1.18 18.99
N GLY A 282 -0.04 0.97 20.26
CA GLY A 282 0.55 -0.27 20.77
C GLY A 282 2.07 -0.38 20.64
N LEU A 283 2.75 0.57 19.99
CA LEU A 283 4.21 0.56 19.86
C LEU A 283 4.90 1.16 21.08
N ASN A 284 6.04 0.60 21.45
CA ASN A 284 6.86 1.10 22.56
C ASN A 284 7.75 2.26 22.09
N MET A 285 7.62 3.42 22.76
CA MET A 285 8.50 4.55 22.57
C MET A 285 9.51 4.62 23.72
N TYR A 286 10.78 4.79 23.37
CA TYR A 286 11.89 4.92 24.31
C TYR A 286 12.45 6.33 24.29
N MET A 287 12.71 6.87 25.47
CA MET A 287 13.49 8.09 25.70
C MET A 287 14.79 7.71 26.42
N VAL A 288 15.91 7.90 25.73
CA VAL A 288 17.24 7.75 26.32
C VAL A 288 17.85 9.12 26.52
N TYR A 289 18.43 9.39 27.68
CA TYR A 289 19.03 10.68 27.98
C TYR A 289 20.26 10.57 28.89
N ASP A 290 21.18 11.51 28.70
CA ASP A 290 22.37 11.70 29.52
C ASP A 290 22.74 13.17 29.65
N SER A 291 23.71 13.44 30.51
CA SER A 291 24.35 14.74 30.64
C SER A 291 25.85 14.56 30.50
N ARG A 292 26.47 15.37 29.66
CA ARG A 292 27.92 15.49 29.61
C ARG A 292 28.39 16.50 30.64
N LEU A 293 29.36 16.10 31.47
CA LEU A 293 29.94 16.99 32.49
C LEU A 293 30.85 18.06 31.85
N ASP A 294 31.62 17.68 30.82
CA ASP A 294 32.65 18.53 30.21
C ASP A 294 32.10 19.87 29.66
N ASP A 295 30.89 19.84 29.09
CA ASP A 295 30.27 20.98 28.42
C ASP A 295 28.87 21.32 28.97
N LEU A 296 28.45 20.64 30.04
CA LEU A 296 27.15 20.79 30.69
C LEU A 296 25.96 20.62 29.73
N ARG A 297 26.11 19.85 28.66
CA ARG A 297 25.02 19.58 27.70
C ARG A 297 24.17 18.40 28.15
N LEU A 298 22.85 18.57 28.07
CA LEU A 298 21.88 17.49 28.16
C LEU A 298 21.53 16.99 26.75
N ARG A 299 21.66 15.68 26.53
CA ARG A 299 21.27 15.04 25.28
C ARG A 299 20.13 14.08 25.58
N TYR A 300 19.15 14.03 24.68
CA TYR A 300 18.10 13.03 24.73
C TYR A 300 17.71 12.59 23.32
N ARG A 301 17.31 11.34 23.19
CA ARG A 301 16.83 10.72 21.96
C ARG A 301 15.52 10.02 22.22
N LEU A 302 14.54 10.29 21.36
CA LEU A 302 13.30 9.55 21.29
C LEU A 302 13.38 8.57 20.13
N PHE A 303 12.95 7.34 20.35
CA PHE A 303 13.07 6.26 19.39
C PHE A 303 11.90 5.28 19.52
N THR A 304 11.38 4.85 18.38
CA THR A 304 10.38 3.79 18.26
C THR A 304 10.88 2.86 17.17
N TRP A 305 10.87 1.54 17.42
CA TRP A 305 11.27 0.54 16.43
C TRP A 305 10.05 -0.14 15.84
N TYR A 306 9.91 -0.06 14.52
CA TYR A 306 8.87 -0.78 13.80
C TYR A 306 9.34 -1.19 12.41
N GLY A 307 8.70 -2.22 11.86
CA GLY A 307 8.74 -2.60 10.46
C GLY A 307 7.33 -2.58 9.87
N LEU A 308 7.21 -2.31 8.58
CA LEU A 308 5.95 -2.33 7.86
C LEU A 308 6.00 -3.40 6.78
N THR A 309 4.95 -4.21 6.67
CA THR A 309 4.86 -5.27 5.66
C THR A 309 3.53 -5.21 4.92
N ALA A 310 3.61 -5.18 3.59
CA ALA A 310 2.49 -5.41 2.69
C ALA A 310 2.23 -6.92 2.58
N LYS A 311 1.47 -7.49 3.52
CA LYS A 311 1.19 -8.93 3.58
C LYS A 311 0.49 -9.41 2.30
N ASP A 312 -0.49 -8.64 1.83
CA ASP A 312 -1.22 -8.95 0.60
C ASP A 312 -1.39 -7.72 -0.31
N PRO A 313 -0.45 -7.50 -1.25
CA PRO A 313 -0.53 -6.42 -2.24
C PRO A 313 -1.79 -6.43 -3.11
N SER A 314 -2.46 -7.59 -3.25
CA SER A 314 -3.66 -7.74 -4.10
C SER A 314 -4.91 -7.09 -3.50
N ARG A 315 -4.93 -6.89 -2.18
CA ARG A 315 -6.04 -6.30 -1.40
C ARG A 315 -5.79 -4.84 -1.01
N MET A 316 -4.79 -4.21 -1.60
CA MET A 316 -4.47 -2.80 -1.40
C MET A 316 -4.59 -2.05 -2.70
N GLY A 317 -5.06 -0.81 -2.62
CA GLY A 317 -5.26 0.03 -3.78
C GLY A 317 -5.08 1.50 -3.52
N VAL A 318 -4.88 2.21 -4.63
CA VAL A 318 -4.68 3.65 -4.69
C VAL A 318 -5.64 4.21 -5.72
N SER A 319 -6.29 5.32 -5.42
CA SER A 319 -7.11 6.03 -6.39
C SER A 319 -6.67 7.49 -6.48
N VAL A 320 -6.89 8.09 -7.64
CA VAL A 320 -6.61 9.50 -7.88
C VAL A 320 -7.87 10.15 -8.43
N SER A 321 -8.33 11.20 -7.76
CA SER A 321 -9.34 12.08 -8.35
C SER A 321 -8.62 13.06 -9.28
N ILE A 322 -9.04 13.06 -10.54
CA ILE A 322 -8.58 14.00 -11.57
C ILE A 322 -9.64 15.06 -11.87
#